data_AF-A0A950SCX4-F1
#
_entry.id   AF-A0A950SCX4-F1
#
_cell.length_a   1.000
_cell.length_b   1.000
_cell.length_c   1.000
_cell.angle_alpha   90.00
_cell.angle_beta   90.00
_cell.angle_gamma   90.00
#
_symmetry.space_group_name_H-M   'P 1'
#
loop_
_entity.id
_entity.type
_entity.pdbx_description
1 polymer ?
#
loop_
_entity_poly.entity_id
_entity_poly.type
_entity_poly.pdbx_seq_one_letter_code
_entity_poly.pdbx_strand_id
1 'polypeptide(L)'
;MRQRVTAVAIALLLLPISAAAGKPPPGAVAVTLTTQNLHWRLSPMPPVRFGPLRRIRTIAVRDTSRYQRIWGFGAAMTDTSAWLLYDELRPARRARAMAELFAGSGIGLSYLSLPVGASDFTATGVPYTYDDMPAGQTDPTLSRFSVAHDRRYILPALRQALVVNPAILILARPWSAPGWMKANDALDDVDFAGQLLSGDYGAFAHYLVDFVEAFTRAGVPIAALTPENEAHTSSLYPGMDLDEDTFLLRYLAPALRAARIHPRVYGLDGSGFEAGLNMITGPVRSVIAGVAWHCYQGLQQMSVLHDASPTVSLVMDECSPRVPYYPTAETVIASLRNYAQAVDLWNLALDPAGGPKQPVPGCDNCQAVVTIDERTHRARLTLDYYQLGQASKFVQRGAIRIYSDRWVSDFPASGSIGVTEGLDNVAVRNPDGTRVLVAYNNSAAPVRFQVAWHRRGFAYRLAPHATATFEWN
;
A
#
# COMPACT_ATOMS: atom_id res chain seq x y z
N MET A 1 -1.22 30.31 63.87
CA MET A 1 -1.87 31.09 62.79
C MET A 1 -0.80 31.44 61.75
N ARG A 2 -1.10 31.23 60.46
CA ARG A 2 -0.25 31.37 59.24
C ARG A 2 0.42 30.08 58.74
N GLN A 3 -0.35 29.30 57.98
CA GLN A 3 0.16 28.35 56.98
C GLN A 3 0.53 29.14 55.70
N ARG A 4 1.70 28.84 55.12
CA ARG A 4 2.12 29.34 53.82
C ARG A 4 1.62 28.38 52.74
N VAL A 5 0.83 28.89 51.81
CA VAL A 5 0.41 28.18 50.59
C VAL A 5 1.40 28.54 49.48
N THR A 6 2.09 27.53 48.95
CA THR A 6 3.00 27.67 47.80
C THR A 6 2.18 27.45 46.53
N ALA A 7 2.00 28.49 45.72
CA ALA A 7 1.32 28.38 44.42
C ALA A 7 2.26 27.76 43.38
N VAL A 8 1.87 26.62 42.81
CA VAL A 8 2.54 25.99 41.66
C VAL A 8 1.97 26.62 40.39
N ALA A 9 2.80 27.36 39.64
CA ALA A 9 2.44 27.88 38.33
C ALA A 9 2.54 26.76 37.29
N ILE A 10 1.39 26.31 36.78
CA ILE A 10 1.31 25.39 35.64
C ILE A 10 1.51 26.23 34.37
N ALA A 11 2.68 26.11 33.74
CA ALA A 11 2.92 26.65 32.42
C ALA A 11 2.19 25.78 31.37
N LEU A 12 1.02 26.22 30.91
CA LEU A 12 0.40 25.66 29.71
C LEU A 12 1.28 25.99 28.49
N LEU A 13 2.00 24.98 27.99
CA LEU A 13 2.57 25.03 26.65
C LEU A 13 1.41 24.98 25.64
N LEU A 14 1.01 26.14 25.14
CA LEU A 14 0.19 26.28 23.94
C LEU A 14 1.01 25.79 22.74
N LEU A 15 0.81 24.53 22.36
CA LEU A 15 1.22 24.02 21.05
C LEU A 15 0.46 24.79 19.96
N PRO A 16 1.11 25.21 18.86
CA PRO A 16 0.41 25.86 17.77
C PRO A 16 -0.57 24.85 17.17
N ILE A 17 -1.86 25.15 17.29
CA ILE A 17 -2.93 24.46 16.57
C ILE A 17 -2.63 24.67 15.08
N SER A 18 -2.15 23.62 14.41
CA SER A 18 -2.09 23.59 12.96
C SER A 18 -3.51 23.76 12.46
N ALA A 19 -3.79 24.88 11.81
CA ALA A 19 -5.08 25.12 11.17
C ALA A 19 -5.34 23.96 10.21
N ALA A 20 -6.37 23.16 10.47
CA ALA A 20 -6.97 22.33 9.45
C ALA A 20 -7.20 23.23 8.24
N ALA A 21 -6.68 22.85 7.07
CA ALA A 21 -6.92 23.59 5.84
C ALA A 21 -8.45 23.71 5.68
N GLY A 22 -8.98 24.91 5.92
CA GLY A 22 -10.42 25.15 5.86
C GLY A 22 -10.92 24.79 4.46
N LYS A 23 -12.15 24.26 4.38
CA LYS A 23 -12.79 23.96 3.09
C LYS A 23 -12.67 25.18 2.16
N PRO A 24 -12.25 25.00 0.89
CA PRO A 24 -12.06 26.13 0.00
C PRO A 24 -13.37 26.92 -0.13
N PRO A 25 -13.32 28.28 -0.13
CA PRO A 25 -14.51 29.10 -0.29
C PRO A 25 -15.22 28.78 -1.61
N PRO A 26 -16.55 28.95 -1.71
CA PRO A 26 -17.31 28.57 -2.90
C PRO A 26 -16.69 29.10 -4.21
N GLY A 27 -16.40 28.19 -5.15
CA GLY A 27 -15.79 28.50 -6.44
C GLY A 27 -14.26 28.67 -6.44
N ALA A 28 -13.59 28.55 -5.30
CA ALA A 28 -12.13 28.38 -5.22
C ALA A 28 -11.76 26.90 -5.29
N VAL A 29 -10.56 26.65 -5.81
CA VAL A 29 -9.96 25.32 -5.91
C VAL A 29 -8.62 25.38 -5.20
N ALA A 30 -8.46 24.59 -4.15
CA ALA A 30 -7.19 24.44 -3.47
C ALA A 30 -6.23 23.65 -4.37
N VAL A 31 -4.94 24.00 -4.33
CA VAL A 31 -3.91 23.36 -5.15
C VAL A 31 -2.74 22.98 -4.26
N THR A 32 -2.31 21.72 -4.32
CA THR A 32 -1.13 21.21 -3.62
C THR A 32 -0.14 20.67 -4.64
N LEU A 33 1.15 21.05 -4.55
CA LEU A 33 2.18 20.71 -5.54
C LEU A 33 3.35 19.93 -4.92
N THR A 34 3.78 18.89 -5.64
CA THR A 34 5.05 18.16 -5.41
C THR A 34 5.86 18.19 -6.71
N THR A 35 7.12 18.61 -6.64
CA THR A 35 8.06 18.54 -7.78
C THR A 35 9.06 17.41 -7.58
N GLN A 36 9.54 16.80 -8.67
CA GLN A 36 10.50 15.70 -8.64
C GLN A 36 11.78 16.00 -7.83
N ASN A 37 12.26 17.24 -7.89
CA ASN A 37 13.43 17.71 -7.13
C ASN A 37 13.13 18.09 -5.67
N LEU A 38 11.89 17.91 -5.21
CA LEU A 38 11.43 18.26 -3.87
C LEU A 38 11.62 19.74 -3.47
N HIS A 39 11.71 20.64 -4.46
CA HIS A 39 11.60 22.07 -4.20
C HIS A 39 10.23 22.40 -3.58
N TRP A 40 9.16 21.91 -4.20
CA TRP A 40 7.81 21.87 -3.62
C TRP A 40 7.52 20.45 -3.12
N ARG A 41 7.06 20.35 -1.88
CA ARG A 41 6.88 19.11 -1.10
C ARG A 41 5.49 19.12 -0.49
N LEU A 42 4.50 18.57 -1.18
CA LEU A 42 3.08 18.69 -0.80
C LEU A 42 2.72 20.14 -0.40
N SER A 43 3.23 21.10 -1.17
CA SER A 43 3.18 22.50 -0.79
C SER A 43 1.89 23.14 -1.28
N PRO A 44 1.15 23.86 -0.41
CA PRO A 44 -0.03 24.59 -0.84
C PRO A 44 0.38 25.72 -1.77
N MET A 45 -0.30 25.81 -2.90
CA MET A 45 -0.11 26.86 -3.91
C MET A 45 -1.25 27.87 -3.84
N PRO A 46 -1.09 29.09 -4.40
CA PRO A 46 -2.20 30.02 -4.53
C PRO A 46 -3.42 29.35 -5.18
N PRO A 47 -4.62 29.47 -4.60
CA PRO A 47 -5.80 28.80 -5.13
C PRO A 47 -6.16 29.34 -6.51
N VAL A 48 -6.70 28.48 -7.35
CA VAL A 48 -7.30 28.87 -8.64
C VAL A 48 -8.82 28.99 -8.47
N ARG A 49 -9.49 29.61 -9.44
CA ARG A 49 -10.94 29.83 -9.37
C ARG A 49 -11.63 29.34 -10.62
N PHE A 50 -12.81 28.75 -10.43
CA PHE A 50 -13.68 28.42 -11.54
C PHE A 50 -14.17 29.69 -12.25
N GLY A 51 -13.98 29.74 -13.56
CA GLY A 51 -14.46 30.79 -14.44
C GLY A 51 -15.00 30.22 -15.76
N PRO A 52 -15.19 31.07 -16.77
CA PRO A 52 -15.57 30.63 -18.10
C PRO A 52 -14.57 29.64 -18.70
N LEU A 53 -15.09 28.69 -19.49
CA LEU A 53 -14.25 27.76 -20.23
C LEU A 53 -13.39 28.50 -21.26
N ARG A 54 -12.16 28.00 -21.46
CA ARG A 54 -11.16 28.56 -22.36
C ARG A 54 -10.93 27.58 -23.51
N ARG A 55 -10.45 28.06 -24.66
CA ARG A 55 -10.09 27.22 -25.81
C ARG A 55 -8.68 26.63 -25.63
N ILE A 56 -8.51 25.76 -24.65
CA ILE A 56 -7.27 24.98 -24.40
C ILE A 56 -7.63 23.51 -24.10
N ARG A 57 -6.63 22.62 -24.14
CA ARG A 57 -6.80 21.19 -23.82
C ARG A 57 -7.47 21.06 -22.43
N THR A 58 -8.59 20.36 -22.34
CA THR A 58 -9.49 20.36 -21.17
C THR A 58 -9.73 18.96 -20.61
N ILE A 59 -9.46 18.76 -19.33
CA ILE A 59 -9.87 17.57 -18.56
C ILE A 59 -11.29 17.84 -18.05
N ALA A 60 -12.30 17.19 -18.60
CA ALA A 60 -13.66 17.25 -18.10
C ALA A 60 -13.84 16.26 -16.94
N VAL A 61 -14.35 16.75 -15.81
CA VAL A 61 -14.70 15.94 -14.63
C VAL A 61 -16.22 15.81 -14.53
N ARG A 62 -16.73 14.58 -14.35
CA ARG A 62 -18.18 14.31 -14.27
C ARG A 62 -18.54 13.41 -13.08
N ASP A 63 -19.25 13.97 -12.12
CA ASP A 63 -19.69 13.28 -10.90
C ASP A 63 -20.77 12.20 -11.13
N THR A 64 -21.46 12.28 -12.27
CA THR A 64 -22.54 11.36 -12.65
C THR A 64 -22.02 9.99 -13.08
N SER A 65 -20.76 9.92 -13.50
CA SER A 65 -20.11 8.68 -13.92
C SER A 65 -19.19 8.20 -12.80
N ARG A 66 -19.60 7.11 -12.14
CA ARG A 66 -18.94 6.56 -10.95
C ARG A 66 -18.32 5.20 -11.27
N TYR A 67 -17.21 4.91 -10.62
CA TYR A 67 -16.48 3.64 -10.75
C TYR A 67 -16.30 3.00 -9.36
N GLN A 68 -15.13 2.43 -9.08
CA GLN A 68 -14.87 1.73 -7.84
C GLN A 68 -14.76 2.66 -6.62
N ARG A 69 -15.00 2.07 -5.45
CA ARG A 69 -14.71 2.67 -4.14
C ARG A 69 -13.25 2.47 -3.78
N ILE A 70 -12.65 3.47 -3.15
CA ILE A 70 -11.25 3.46 -2.71
C ILE A 70 -11.18 3.11 -1.22
N TRP A 71 -10.35 2.14 -0.88
CA TRP A 71 -10.07 1.65 0.48
C TRP A 71 -8.91 2.40 1.13
N GLY A 72 -7.87 2.73 0.38
CA GLY A 72 -6.72 3.45 0.92
C GLY A 72 -5.47 3.38 0.07
N PHE A 73 -4.42 3.98 0.61
CA PHE A 73 -3.09 4.03 0.04
C PHE A 73 -2.08 3.75 1.15
N GLY A 74 -0.98 3.07 0.81
CA GLY A 74 -0.07 2.52 1.79
C GLY A 74 1.31 2.15 1.26
N ALA A 75 2.05 1.50 2.15
CA ALA A 75 3.18 0.65 1.79
C ALA A 75 3.29 -0.52 2.78
N ALA A 76 4.10 -1.53 2.46
CA ALA A 76 4.33 -2.69 3.32
C ALA A 76 5.09 -2.35 4.60
N MET A 77 4.54 -2.79 5.74
CA MET A 77 5.25 -2.84 7.02
C MET A 77 6.07 -4.14 7.06
N THR A 78 7.15 -4.20 6.28
CA THR A 78 8.13 -5.30 6.34
C THR A 78 8.79 -5.37 7.72
N ASP A 79 9.40 -6.52 8.04
CA ASP A 79 10.20 -6.68 9.25
C ASP A 79 11.26 -5.56 9.37
N THR A 80 12.00 -5.32 8.29
CA THR A 80 12.93 -4.19 8.16
C THR A 80 12.26 -2.84 8.42
N SER A 81 11.11 -2.57 7.78
CA SER A 81 10.41 -1.30 7.96
C SER A 81 9.99 -1.07 9.40
N ALA A 82 9.47 -2.10 10.06
CA ALA A 82 9.04 -2.03 11.44
C ALA A 82 10.21 -1.86 12.41
N TRP A 83 11.32 -2.56 12.19
CA TRP A 83 12.53 -2.40 12.99
C TRP A 83 13.09 -0.97 12.87
N LEU A 84 13.25 -0.45 11.65
CA LEU A 84 13.73 0.91 11.41
C LEU A 84 12.81 1.96 12.06
N LEU A 85 11.49 1.81 11.92
CA LEU A 85 10.53 2.76 12.49
C LEU A 85 10.47 2.68 14.02
N TYR A 86 10.49 1.48 14.58
CA TYR A 86 10.21 1.28 16.00
C TYR A 86 11.46 1.26 16.87
N ASP A 87 12.49 0.51 16.48
CA ASP A 87 13.71 0.34 17.27
C ASP A 87 14.75 1.42 16.95
N GLU A 88 14.92 1.76 15.67
CA GLU A 88 15.99 2.69 15.26
C GLU A 88 15.64 4.17 15.41
N LEU A 89 14.37 4.53 15.58
CA LEU A 89 13.99 5.90 15.91
C LEU A 89 13.79 6.08 17.41
N ARG A 90 14.46 7.08 17.98
CA ARG A 90 14.19 7.54 19.35
C ARG A 90 12.70 7.91 19.51
N PRO A 91 12.08 7.71 20.69
CA PRO A 91 10.62 7.83 20.87
C PRO A 91 9.99 9.11 20.28
N ALA A 92 10.59 10.27 20.49
CA ALA A 92 10.07 11.53 19.94
C ALA A 92 10.17 11.60 18.39
N ARG A 93 11.24 11.05 17.82
CA ARG A 93 11.42 10.98 16.36
C ARG A 93 10.50 9.93 15.73
N ARG A 94 10.32 8.79 16.42
CA ARG A 94 9.34 7.76 16.05
C ARG A 94 7.94 8.32 16.03
N ALA A 95 7.50 8.97 17.10
CA ALA A 95 6.18 9.60 17.18
C ALA A 95 5.96 10.60 16.03
N ARG A 96 6.98 11.41 15.70
CA ARG A 96 6.93 12.31 14.54
C ARG A 96 6.82 11.53 13.22
N ALA A 97 7.67 10.54 12.97
CA ALA A 97 7.63 9.75 11.74
C ALA A 97 6.26 9.06 11.54
N MET A 98 5.72 8.47 12.61
CA MET A 98 4.39 7.85 12.59
C MET A 98 3.28 8.89 12.33
N ALA A 99 3.40 10.11 12.85
CA ALA A 99 2.46 11.19 12.54
C ALA A 99 2.58 11.68 11.09
N GLU A 100 3.79 11.79 10.54
CA GLU A 100 4.01 12.12 9.13
C GLU A 100 3.39 11.05 8.21
N LEU A 101 3.55 9.76 8.54
CA LEU A 101 3.00 8.65 7.74
C LEU A 101 1.47 8.54 7.87
N PHE A 102 0.95 8.45 9.10
CA PHE A 102 -0.41 7.97 9.33
C PHE A 102 -1.40 9.06 9.74
N ALA A 103 -0.96 10.18 10.31
CA ALA A 103 -1.90 11.21 10.75
C ALA A 103 -2.43 12.02 9.56
N GLY A 104 -3.65 12.56 9.68
CA GLY A 104 -4.20 13.49 8.69
C GLY A 104 -3.39 14.80 8.53
N SER A 105 -2.60 15.17 9.55
CA SER A 105 -1.61 16.25 9.45
C SER A 105 -0.42 15.89 8.55
N GLY A 106 -0.05 14.61 8.49
CA GLY A 106 0.92 14.03 7.57
C GLY A 106 0.29 13.65 6.22
N ILE A 107 0.62 12.47 5.68
CA ILE A 107 0.02 11.94 4.44
C ILE A 107 -1.14 10.96 4.67
N GLY A 108 -1.47 10.62 5.92
CA GLY A 108 -2.71 9.90 6.24
C GLY A 108 -2.82 8.50 5.65
N LEU A 109 -1.72 7.73 5.56
CA LEU A 109 -1.76 6.35 5.05
C LEU A 109 -2.84 5.54 5.79
N SER A 110 -3.65 4.81 5.03
CA SER A 110 -4.84 4.10 5.51
C SER A 110 -4.92 2.65 5.01
N TYR A 111 -3.85 2.17 4.40
CA TYR A 111 -3.65 0.80 3.97
C TYR A 111 -2.22 0.39 4.31
N LEU A 112 -1.99 -0.86 4.67
CA LEU A 112 -0.67 -1.46 4.88
C LEU A 112 -0.75 -2.91 4.39
N SER A 113 0.25 -3.38 3.66
CA SER A 113 0.52 -4.81 3.60
C SER A 113 1.49 -5.26 4.70
N LEU A 114 1.45 -6.54 5.05
CA LEU A 114 2.22 -7.13 6.13
C LEU A 114 2.67 -8.56 5.77
N PRO A 115 3.98 -8.84 5.77
CA PRO A 115 4.48 -10.21 5.78
C PRO A 115 3.97 -11.06 6.95
N VAL A 116 3.50 -12.27 6.63
CA VAL A 116 3.27 -13.36 7.57
C VAL A 116 4.56 -14.16 7.67
N GLY A 117 5.39 -13.84 8.66
CA GLY A 117 6.78 -14.32 8.73
C GLY A 117 7.75 -13.44 7.95
N ALA A 118 8.86 -14.00 7.50
CA ALA A 118 9.86 -13.25 6.75
C ALA A 118 9.48 -13.00 5.28
N SER A 119 9.83 -11.81 4.78
CA SER A 119 9.99 -11.53 3.36
C SER A 119 11.47 -11.50 2.97
N ASP A 120 11.79 -11.05 1.75
CA ASP A 120 13.15 -10.67 1.33
C ASP A 120 13.78 -9.54 2.19
N PHE A 121 12.95 -8.77 2.91
CA PHE A 121 13.37 -7.69 3.83
C PHE A 121 13.21 -8.06 5.30
N THR A 122 14.30 -8.53 5.93
CA THR A 122 14.37 -8.80 7.37
C THR A 122 15.46 -7.97 8.07
N ALA A 123 15.20 -7.55 9.30
CA ALA A 123 16.13 -6.72 10.08
C ALA A 123 17.46 -7.43 10.38
N THR A 124 17.45 -8.75 10.49
CA THR A 124 18.65 -9.56 10.80
C THR A 124 19.30 -10.16 9.55
N GLY A 125 18.66 -10.07 8.38
CA GLY A 125 19.05 -10.82 7.18
C GLY A 125 18.77 -12.33 7.25
N VAL A 126 18.12 -12.82 8.31
CA VAL A 126 17.78 -14.24 8.49
C VAL A 126 16.28 -14.43 8.26
N PRO A 127 15.85 -15.34 7.38
CA PRO A 127 14.42 -15.66 7.22
C PRO A 127 13.89 -16.45 8.42
N TYR A 128 12.59 -16.37 8.66
CA TYR A 128 11.89 -17.07 9.72
C TYR A 128 10.42 -17.27 9.35
N THR A 129 9.77 -18.20 10.05
CA THR A 129 8.33 -18.34 10.11
C THR A 129 7.86 -18.32 11.57
N TYR A 130 6.56 -18.44 11.79
CA TYR A 130 6.03 -18.56 13.15
C TYR A 130 6.06 -19.99 13.69
N ASP A 131 6.52 -20.98 12.90
CA ASP A 131 6.53 -22.40 13.30
C ASP A 131 7.75 -23.14 12.73
N ASP A 132 8.93 -22.50 12.81
CA ASP A 132 10.19 -23.10 12.38
C ASP A 132 10.57 -24.30 13.25
N MET A 133 10.93 -25.40 12.60
CA MET A 133 11.34 -26.65 13.25
C MET A 133 12.81 -26.97 12.94
N PRO A 134 13.53 -27.67 13.85
CA PRO A 134 14.85 -28.21 13.51
C PRO A 134 14.75 -29.11 12.28
N ALA A 135 15.77 -29.10 11.43
CA ALA A 135 15.81 -29.89 10.19
C ALA A 135 15.38 -31.35 10.40
N GLY A 136 14.47 -31.83 9.54
CA GLY A 136 13.89 -33.16 9.62
C GLY A 136 12.82 -33.38 10.69
N GLN A 137 12.37 -32.34 11.40
CA GLN A 137 11.22 -32.40 12.32
C GLN A 137 10.02 -31.65 11.73
N THR A 138 8.81 -32.09 12.10
CA THR A 138 7.54 -31.49 11.66
C THR A 138 6.66 -31.16 12.86
N ASP A 139 5.74 -30.20 12.72
CA ASP A 139 4.70 -29.89 13.71
C ASP A 139 3.32 -29.74 13.06
N PRO A 140 2.70 -30.84 12.60
CA PRO A 140 1.39 -30.79 11.94
C PRO A 140 0.26 -30.26 12.84
N THR A 141 0.51 -30.11 14.15
CA THR A 141 -0.46 -29.57 15.11
C THR A 141 -0.23 -28.10 15.46
N LEU A 142 0.83 -27.46 14.92
CA LEU A 142 1.23 -26.09 15.21
C LEU A 142 1.44 -25.84 16.72
N SER A 143 1.91 -26.85 17.45
CA SER A 143 2.17 -26.76 18.89
C SER A 143 3.28 -25.77 19.25
N ARG A 144 4.16 -25.45 18.29
CA ARG A 144 5.28 -24.50 18.41
C ARG A 144 4.98 -23.14 17.81
N PHE A 145 3.80 -22.94 17.21
CA PHE A 145 3.42 -21.69 16.59
C PHE A 145 3.56 -20.50 17.54
N SER A 146 4.26 -19.45 17.11
CA SER A 146 4.51 -18.28 17.93
C SER A 146 4.87 -17.03 17.13
N VAL A 147 4.09 -15.97 17.30
CA VAL A 147 4.41 -14.61 16.84
C VAL A 147 5.38 -13.87 17.78
N ALA A 148 6.25 -14.59 18.49
CA ALA A 148 7.12 -14.00 19.51
C ALA A 148 8.14 -13.01 18.92
N HIS A 149 8.66 -13.30 17.72
CA HIS A 149 9.56 -12.42 16.98
C HIS A 149 8.99 -11.00 16.85
N ASP A 150 7.71 -10.93 16.48
CA ASP A 150 7.00 -9.69 16.13
C ASP A 150 6.67 -8.82 17.34
N ARG A 151 6.80 -9.34 18.56
CA ARG A 151 6.47 -8.61 19.80
C ARG A 151 7.41 -7.44 20.07
N ARG A 152 8.63 -7.48 19.52
CA ARG A 152 9.65 -6.47 19.78
C ARG A 152 9.38 -5.16 19.06
N TYR A 153 9.12 -5.20 17.75
CA TYR A 153 8.98 -4.00 16.92
C TYR A 153 7.82 -4.04 15.92
N ILE A 154 7.46 -5.19 15.34
CA ILE A 154 6.37 -5.30 14.34
C ILE A 154 5.00 -4.97 14.97
N LEU A 155 4.58 -5.74 15.98
CA LEU A 155 3.31 -5.50 16.67
C LEU A 155 3.26 -4.11 17.31
N PRO A 156 4.31 -3.62 17.99
CA PRO A 156 4.31 -2.25 18.51
C PRO A 156 4.23 -1.15 17.43
N ALA A 157 4.90 -1.31 16.28
CA ALA A 157 4.82 -0.36 15.16
C ALA A 157 3.40 -0.31 14.59
N LEU A 158 2.79 -1.47 14.32
CA LEU A 158 1.43 -1.58 13.79
C LEU A 158 0.39 -1.00 14.76
N ARG A 159 0.50 -1.30 16.06
CA ARG A 159 -0.35 -0.67 17.09
C ARG A 159 -0.19 0.84 17.11
N GLN A 160 1.04 1.34 17.03
CA GLN A 160 1.27 2.78 17.01
C GLN A 160 0.68 3.41 15.74
N ALA A 161 0.76 2.75 14.58
CA ALA A 161 0.09 3.20 13.35
C ALA A 161 -1.43 3.27 13.54
N LEU A 162 -2.04 2.23 14.13
CA LEU A 162 -3.49 2.15 14.41
C LEU A 162 -3.96 3.18 15.46
N VAL A 163 -3.11 3.55 16.43
CA VAL A 163 -3.40 4.65 17.36
C VAL A 163 -3.45 5.99 16.62
N VAL A 164 -2.54 6.21 15.67
CA VAL A 164 -2.49 7.46 14.88
C VAL A 164 -3.62 7.50 13.84
N ASN A 165 -3.90 6.37 13.20
CA ASN A 165 -4.99 6.21 12.23
C ASN A 165 -5.72 4.88 12.44
N PRO A 166 -6.84 4.86 13.18
CA PRO A 166 -7.61 3.64 13.45
C PRO A 166 -8.36 3.10 12.23
N ALA A 167 -8.36 3.84 11.10
CA ALA A 167 -9.01 3.42 9.86
C ALA A 167 -8.09 2.63 8.93
N ILE A 168 -6.84 2.36 9.31
CA ILE A 168 -5.91 1.53 8.52
C ILE A 168 -6.52 0.15 8.29
N LEU A 169 -6.45 -0.33 7.05
CA LEU A 169 -6.70 -1.72 6.71
C LEU A 169 -5.36 -2.43 6.51
N ILE A 170 -5.21 -3.60 7.12
CA ILE A 170 -4.00 -4.42 7.00
C ILE A 170 -4.35 -5.64 6.15
N LEU A 171 -3.68 -5.79 5.00
CA LEU A 171 -3.63 -7.02 4.22
C LEU A 171 -2.38 -7.79 4.65
N ALA A 172 -2.49 -9.06 5.00
CA ALA A 172 -1.34 -9.88 5.31
C ALA A 172 -1.14 -10.98 4.28
N ARG A 173 0.12 -11.30 3.99
CA ARG A 173 0.49 -12.31 3.01
C ARG A 173 1.73 -13.08 3.44
N PRO A 174 1.75 -14.42 3.35
CA PRO A 174 2.97 -15.19 3.52
C PRO A 174 3.82 -15.13 2.25
N TRP A 175 5.14 -15.21 2.41
CA TRP A 175 6.08 -15.48 1.32
C TRP A 175 6.48 -16.95 1.30
N SER A 176 6.17 -17.70 2.36
CA SER A 176 6.43 -19.13 2.43
C SER A 176 5.67 -19.73 3.60
N ALA A 177 5.35 -21.01 3.49
CA ALA A 177 5.09 -21.85 4.64
C ALA A 177 6.40 -22.16 5.41
N PRO A 178 6.32 -22.63 6.67
CA PRO A 178 7.45 -23.25 7.35
C PRO A 178 8.14 -24.30 6.47
N GLY A 179 9.47 -24.34 6.51
CA GLY A 179 10.27 -25.20 5.62
C GLY A 179 9.86 -26.67 5.68
N TRP A 180 9.53 -27.18 6.86
CA TRP A 180 9.11 -28.56 7.07
C TRP A 180 7.81 -28.96 6.36
N MET A 181 6.99 -27.98 5.92
CA MET A 181 5.79 -28.21 5.11
C MET A 181 6.10 -28.31 3.60
N LYS A 182 7.35 -28.06 3.18
CA LYS A 182 7.74 -27.94 1.78
C LYS A 182 8.64 -29.09 1.34
N ALA A 183 8.59 -29.40 0.04
CA ALA A 183 9.33 -30.51 -0.55
C ALA A 183 10.86 -30.37 -0.44
N ASN A 184 11.38 -29.15 -0.32
CA ASN A 184 12.80 -28.86 -0.15
C ASN A 184 13.26 -28.69 1.31
N ASP A 185 12.36 -28.80 2.31
CA ASP A 185 12.65 -28.54 3.73
C ASP A 185 13.35 -27.18 3.97
N ALA A 186 13.02 -26.15 3.17
CA ALA A 186 13.66 -24.85 3.18
C ALA A 186 12.65 -23.71 2.92
N LEU A 187 13.02 -22.47 3.25
CA LEU A 187 12.16 -21.30 3.03
C LEU A 187 12.25 -20.74 1.61
N ASP A 188 13.37 -20.94 0.92
CA ASP A 188 13.51 -20.52 -0.48
C ASP A 188 12.71 -21.38 -1.47
N ASP A 189 12.61 -20.91 -2.72
CA ASP A 189 12.01 -21.66 -3.82
C ASP A 189 12.96 -21.73 -5.04
N VAL A 190 14.19 -22.17 -4.79
CA VAL A 190 15.19 -22.29 -5.85
C VAL A 190 14.76 -23.38 -6.83
N ASP A 191 14.76 -23.04 -8.12
CA ASP A 191 14.36 -23.93 -9.22
C ASP A 191 12.95 -24.56 -9.03
N PHE A 192 12.04 -23.85 -8.36
CA PHE A 192 10.67 -24.31 -8.05
C PHE A 192 10.62 -25.55 -7.13
N ALA A 193 11.66 -25.77 -6.32
CA ALA A 193 11.75 -26.90 -5.40
C ALA A 193 10.94 -26.73 -4.11
N GLY A 194 10.54 -25.51 -3.79
CA GLY A 194 9.79 -25.10 -2.60
C GLY A 194 8.30 -25.34 -2.70
N GLN A 195 7.88 -26.50 -3.17
CA GLN A 195 6.46 -26.85 -3.28
C GLN A 195 5.85 -27.21 -1.93
N LEU A 196 4.70 -26.62 -1.60
CA LEU A 196 3.93 -27.03 -0.42
C LEU A 196 3.48 -28.48 -0.58
N LEU A 197 3.77 -29.32 0.42
CA LEU A 197 3.38 -30.72 0.40
C LEU A 197 1.86 -30.84 0.57
N SER A 198 1.21 -31.62 -0.28
CA SER A 198 -0.25 -31.82 -0.23
C SER A 198 -0.79 -32.29 1.13
N GLY A 199 0.03 -33.01 1.92
CA GLY A 199 -0.31 -33.43 3.28
C GLY A 199 -0.36 -32.27 4.29
N ASP A 200 0.31 -31.17 4.01
CA ASP A 200 0.48 -30.03 4.93
C ASP A 200 -0.43 -28.85 4.60
N TYR A 201 -1.28 -28.93 3.57
CA TYR A 201 -2.23 -27.86 3.22
C TYR A 201 -3.17 -27.54 4.39
N GLY A 202 -3.57 -28.55 5.17
CA GLY A 202 -4.36 -28.36 6.37
C GLY A 202 -3.61 -27.60 7.46
N ALA A 203 -2.36 -27.98 7.73
CA ALA A 203 -1.51 -27.31 8.71
C ALA A 203 -1.23 -25.85 8.29
N PHE A 204 -0.92 -25.60 7.01
CA PHE A 204 -0.69 -24.24 6.52
C PHE A 204 -1.95 -23.35 6.58
N ALA A 205 -3.14 -23.90 6.28
CA ALA A 205 -4.38 -23.16 6.48
C ALA A 205 -4.62 -22.79 7.95
N HIS A 206 -4.31 -23.69 8.88
CA HIS A 206 -4.37 -23.41 10.32
C HIS A 206 -3.30 -22.40 10.76
N TYR A 207 -2.11 -22.43 10.17
CA TYR A 207 -1.05 -21.45 10.42
C TYR A 207 -1.49 -20.02 10.10
N LEU A 208 -2.20 -19.81 8.97
CA LEU A 208 -2.77 -18.51 8.62
C LEU A 208 -3.92 -18.10 9.55
N VAL A 209 -4.74 -19.05 10.01
CA VAL A 209 -5.78 -18.79 11.03
C VAL A 209 -5.15 -18.34 12.34
N ASP A 210 -4.15 -19.08 12.85
CA ASP A 210 -3.46 -18.79 14.11
C ASP A 210 -2.74 -17.44 14.05
N PHE A 211 -2.18 -17.07 12.90
CA PHE A 211 -1.65 -15.74 12.64
C PHE A 211 -2.72 -14.65 12.81
N VAL A 212 -3.85 -14.76 12.10
CA VAL A 212 -4.92 -13.75 12.15
C VAL A 212 -5.43 -13.59 13.57
N GLU A 213 -5.63 -14.70 14.28
CA GLU A 213 -6.09 -14.65 15.66
C GLU A 213 -5.03 -14.07 16.61
N ALA A 214 -3.77 -14.45 16.47
CA ALA A 214 -2.68 -13.96 17.31
C ALA A 214 -2.48 -12.44 17.15
N PHE A 215 -2.50 -11.94 15.92
CA PHE A 215 -2.42 -10.52 15.62
C PHE A 215 -3.65 -9.76 16.12
N THR A 216 -4.85 -10.32 15.93
CA THR A 216 -6.10 -9.72 16.44
C THR A 216 -6.09 -9.65 17.97
N ARG A 217 -5.69 -10.72 18.67
CA ARG A 217 -5.50 -10.72 20.14
C ARG A 217 -4.45 -9.72 20.59
N ALA A 218 -3.43 -9.52 19.75
CA ALA A 218 -2.43 -8.49 19.93
C ALA A 218 -2.94 -7.08 19.57
N GLY A 219 -4.22 -6.84 19.26
CA GLY A 219 -4.75 -5.51 18.96
C GLY A 219 -4.37 -4.97 17.58
N VAL A 220 -4.02 -5.87 16.65
CA VAL A 220 -3.72 -5.57 15.25
C VAL A 220 -4.68 -6.41 14.39
N PRO A 221 -5.88 -5.91 14.08
CA PRO A 221 -6.85 -6.67 13.30
C PRO A 221 -6.40 -6.82 11.84
N ILE A 222 -6.43 -8.04 11.33
CA ILE A 222 -6.11 -8.35 9.93
C ILE A 222 -7.40 -8.25 9.11
N ALA A 223 -7.42 -7.31 8.16
CA ALA A 223 -8.61 -7.02 7.36
C ALA A 223 -8.70 -7.88 6.09
N ALA A 224 -7.55 -8.30 5.57
CA ALA A 224 -7.45 -9.12 4.38
C ALA A 224 -6.26 -10.07 4.43
N LEU A 225 -6.35 -11.15 3.65
CA LEU A 225 -5.30 -12.14 3.43
C LEU A 225 -5.15 -12.43 1.93
N THR A 226 -3.93 -12.75 1.52
CA THR A 226 -3.66 -13.57 0.32
C THR A 226 -3.07 -14.92 0.77
N PRO A 227 -3.20 -15.99 -0.03
CA PRO A 227 -2.71 -17.31 0.35
C PRO A 227 -1.19 -17.45 0.26
N GLU A 228 -0.55 -16.70 -0.65
CA GLU A 228 0.89 -16.71 -0.91
C GLU A 228 1.28 -15.51 -1.78
N ASN A 229 2.42 -14.89 -1.49
CA ASN A 229 3.02 -13.83 -2.30
C ASN A 229 3.69 -14.39 -3.55
N GLU A 230 3.34 -13.88 -4.73
CA GLU A 230 3.95 -14.22 -6.02
C GLU A 230 4.16 -15.72 -6.25
N ALA A 231 3.11 -16.51 -5.97
CA ALA A 231 3.12 -17.96 -6.17
C ALA A 231 3.67 -18.32 -7.56
N HIS A 232 4.44 -19.41 -7.62
CA HIS A 232 5.14 -19.88 -8.82
C HIS A 232 6.30 -18.99 -9.30
N THR A 233 6.93 -18.23 -8.39
CA THR A 233 8.14 -17.43 -8.68
C THR A 233 9.35 -18.00 -7.94
N SER A 234 10.32 -18.54 -8.68
CA SER A 234 11.55 -19.04 -8.09
C SER A 234 12.34 -17.90 -7.42
N SER A 235 12.85 -18.16 -6.21
CA SER A 235 13.48 -17.16 -5.36
C SER A 235 14.57 -17.76 -4.46
N LEU A 236 15.55 -16.93 -4.08
CA LEU A 236 16.64 -17.27 -3.14
C LEU A 236 16.31 -16.85 -1.69
N TYR A 237 15.18 -16.18 -1.51
CA TYR A 237 14.60 -15.72 -0.26
C TYR A 237 13.25 -16.45 -0.09
N PRO A 238 12.49 -16.26 1.01
CA PRO A 238 11.21 -16.90 1.22
C PRO A 238 10.33 -16.85 -0.04
N GLY A 239 9.95 -18.04 -0.50
CA GLY A 239 9.08 -18.28 -1.65
C GLY A 239 8.41 -19.64 -1.51
N MET A 240 7.30 -19.86 -2.22
CA MET A 240 6.65 -21.17 -2.24
C MET A 240 5.84 -21.39 -3.52
N ASP A 241 5.88 -22.62 -4.01
CA ASP A 241 4.95 -23.12 -5.02
C ASP A 241 3.67 -23.69 -4.36
N LEU A 242 2.51 -23.21 -4.79
CA LEU A 242 1.21 -23.51 -4.18
C LEU A 242 0.14 -23.79 -5.25
N ASP A 243 -0.56 -24.92 -5.14
CA ASP A 243 -1.85 -25.09 -5.83
C ASP A 243 -2.90 -24.22 -5.12
N GLU A 244 -2.93 -22.95 -5.51
CA GLU A 244 -3.73 -21.91 -4.87
C GLU A 244 -5.23 -22.23 -4.94
N ASP A 245 -5.71 -22.76 -6.07
CA ASP A 245 -7.12 -23.10 -6.26
C ASP A 245 -7.57 -24.17 -5.26
N THR A 246 -6.80 -25.25 -5.16
CA THR A 246 -7.06 -26.33 -4.20
C THR A 246 -6.96 -25.82 -2.76
N PHE A 247 -5.91 -25.05 -2.45
CA PHE A 247 -5.68 -24.51 -1.12
C PHE A 247 -6.84 -23.61 -0.66
N LEU A 248 -7.26 -22.65 -1.48
CA LEU A 248 -8.33 -21.72 -1.18
C LEU A 248 -9.67 -22.44 -0.98
N LEU A 249 -10.04 -23.36 -1.89
CA LEU A 249 -11.34 -24.01 -1.86
C LEU A 249 -11.46 -25.05 -0.74
N ARG A 250 -10.44 -25.87 -0.56
CA ARG A 250 -10.51 -27.07 0.29
C ARG A 250 -9.93 -26.88 1.68
N TYR A 251 -9.08 -25.88 1.89
CA TYR A 251 -8.35 -25.73 3.15
C TYR A 251 -8.57 -24.35 3.79
N LEU A 252 -8.11 -23.26 3.15
CA LEU A 252 -8.15 -21.93 3.78
C LEU A 252 -9.58 -21.45 4.04
N ALA A 253 -10.46 -21.44 3.04
CA ALA A 253 -11.82 -20.95 3.23
C ALA A 253 -12.63 -21.77 4.26
N PRO A 254 -12.57 -23.12 4.28
CA PRO A 254 -13.13 -23.92 5.37
C PRO A 254 -12.52 -23.60 6.75
N ALA A 255 -11.19 -23.45 6.86
CA ALA A 255 -10.51 -23.17 8.12
C ALA A 255 -10.95 -21.82 8.72
N LEU A 256 -10.99 -20.76 7.89
CA LEU A 256 -11.49 -19.44 8.29
C LEU A 256 -12.94 -19.50 8.79
N ARG A 257 -13.81 -20.25 8.08
CA ARG A 257 -15.21 -20.46 8.51
C ARG A 257 -15.32 -21.21 9.83
N ALA A 258 -14.52 -22.25 10.02
CA ALA A 258 -14.52 -23.04 11.25
C ALA A 258 -14.08 -22.21 12.46
N ALA A 259 -13.05 -21.37 12.29
CA ALA A 259 -12.56 -20.42 13.30
C ALA A 259 -13.48 -19.20 13.49
N ARG A 260 -14.50 -19.01 12.64
CA ARG A 260 -15.43 -17.86 12.65
C ARG A 260 -14.72 -16.51 12.50
N ILE A 261 -13.64 -16.50 11.72
CA ILE A 261 -12.93 -15.29 11.32
C ILE A 261 -13.19 -15.00 9.84
N HIS A 262 -13.30 -13.72 9.49
CA HIS A 262 -13.77 -13.30 8.17
C HIS A 262 -12.90 -12.18 7.56
N PRO A 263 -11.58 -12.35 7.45
CA PRO A 263 -10.78 -11.46 6.62
C PRO A 263 -11.26 -11.57 5.16
N ARG A 264 -11.08 -10.51 4.37
CA ARG A 264 -11.24 -10.62 2.92
C ARG A 264 -10.10 -11.46 2.36
N VAL A 265 -10.42 -12.47 1.57
CA VAL A 265 -9.39 -13.26 0.88
C VAL A 265 -9.22 -12.74 -0.54
N TYR A 266 -8.01 -12.36 -0.92
CA TYR A 266 -7.63 -12.02 -2.28
C TYR A 266 -6.77 -13.15 -2.85
N GLY A 267 -7.03 -13.58 -4.08
CA GLY A 267 -6.17 -14.55 -4.77
C GLY A 267 -5.10 -13.87 -5.64
N LEU A 268 -4.26 -14.69 -6.27
CA LEU A 268 -3.13 -14.35 -7.16
C LEU A 268 -1.92 -13.74 -6.45
N ASP A 269 -2.07 -12.55 -5.84
CA ASP A 269 -0.98 -11.78 -5.22
C ASP A 269 0.28 -11.70 -6.09
N GLY A 270 0.08 -11.24 -7.33
CA GLY A 270 1.09 -11.29 -8.38
C GLY A 270 0.67 -10.55 -9.64
N SER A 271 1.37 -10.77 -10.75
CA SER A 271 1.10 -10.04 -12.02
C SER A 271 0.67 -10.94 -13.19
N GLY A 272 0.41 -12.23 -12.95
CA GLY A 272 0.09 -13.19 -14.01
C GLY A 272 -1.35 -13.05 -14.52
N PHE A 273 -1.54 -12.55 -15.75
CA PHE A 273 -2.87 -12.29 -16.31
C PHE A 273 -3.78 -13.52 -16.35
N GLU A 274 -3.32 -14.63 -16.92
CA GLU A 274 -4.14 -15.85 -17.08
C GLU A 274 -4.54 -16.43 -15.72
N ALA A 275 -3.61 -16.44 -14.76
CA ALA A 275 -3.89 -16.85 -13.40
C ALA A 275 -4.93 -15.92 -12.73
N GLY A 276 -4.77 -14.60 -12.87
CA GLY A 276 -5.74 -13.62 -12.39
C GLY A 276 -7.13 -13.77 -13.03
N LEU A 277 -7.20 -14.09 -14.32
CA LEU A 277 -8.46 -14.36 -15.03
C LEU A 277 -9.11 -15.65 -14.52
N ASN A 278 -8.32 -16.70 -14.28
CA ASN A 278 -8.82 -17.94 -13.67
C ASN A 278 -9.38 -17.69 -12.26
N MET A 279 -8.73 -16.86 -11.44
CA MET A 279 -9.23 -16.51 -10.09
C MET A 279 -10.65 -15.93 -10.12
N ILE A 280 -10.96 -15.11 -11.14
CA ILE A 280 -12.24 -14.39 -11.20
C ILE A 280 -13.33 -15.10 -12.01
N THR A 281 -12.97 -16.12 -12.80
CA THR A 281 -13.90 -16.89 -13.65
C THR A 281 -14.07 -18.34 -13.21
N GLY A 282 -13.08 -18.89 -12.50
CA GLY A 282 -13.03 -20.27 -12.03
C GLY A 282 -13.75 -20.52 -10.69
N PRO A 283 -13.65 -21.74 -10.15
CA PRO A 283 -14.40 -22.16 -8.96
C PRO A 283 -14.06 -21.35 -7.69
N VAL A 284 -12.81 -20.91 -7.56
CA VAL A 284 -12.31 -20.08 -6.45
C VAL A 284 -13.03 -18.74 -6.30
N ARG A 285 -13.67 -18.24 -7.37
CA ARG A 285 -14.44 -16.98 -7.36
C ARG A 285 -15.47 -16.94 -6.24
N SER A 286 -15.98 -18.08 -5.81
CA SER A 286 -16.97 -18.23 -4.73
C SER A 286 -16.42 -18.02 -3.31
N VAL A 287 -15.10 -18.14 -3.12
CA VAL A 287 -14.45 -18.07 -1.81
C VAL A 287 -13.51 -16.86 -1.65
N ILE A 288 -13.21 -16.14 -2.74
CA ILE A 288 -12.40 -14.91 -2.72
C ILE A 288 -13.27 -13.65 -2.80
N ALA A 289 -12.79 -12.57 -2.17
CA ALA A 289 -13.31 -11.22 -2.34
C ALA A 289 -12.81 -10.55 -3.63
N GLY A 290 -11.66 -10.98 -4.14
CA GLY A 290 -11.00 -10.30 -5.24
C GLY A 290 -9.64 -10.83 -5.64
N VAL A 291 -8.92 -10.04 -6.44
CA VAL A 291 -7.55 -10.28 -6.88
C VAL A 291 -6.62 -9.21 -6.31
N ALA A 292 -5.50 -9.66 -5.76
CA ALA A 292 -4.33 -8.88 -5.41
C ALA A 292 -3.37 -8.85 -6.60
N TRP A 293 -2.85 -7.66 -6.94
CA TRP A 293 -2.14 -7.43 -8.19
C TRP A 293 -0.86 -6.62 -7.98
N HIS A 294 0.24 -7.10 -8.55
CA HIS A 294 1.54 -6.43 -8.52
C HIS A 294 1.74 -5.57 -9.77
N CYS A 295 2.42 -4.43 -9.65
CA CYS A 295 2.56 -3.52 -10.80
C CYS A 295 3.45 -4.07 -11.93
N TYR A 296 4.23 -5.13 -11.68
CA TYR A 296 5.39 -5.53 -12.46
C TYR A 296 5.13 -6.02 -13.89
N GLN A 297 3.93 -6.48 -14.23
CA GLN A 297 3.56 -6.89 -15.61
C GLN A 297 2.44 -6.05 -16.25
N GLY A 298 2.12 -4.89 -15.66
CA GLY A 298 1.27 -3.87 -16.26
C GLY A 298 -0.15 -3.82 -15.72
N LEU A 299 -0.55 -2.64 -15.25
CA LEU A 299 -1.81 -2.42 -14.54
C LEU A 299 -3.05 -2.43 -15.45
N GLN A 300 -2.89 -2.23 -16.75
CA GLN A 300 -3.99 -2.23 -17.72
C GLN A 300 -4.75 -3.57 -17.77
N GLN A 301 -4.08 -4.66 -17.41
CA GLN A 301 -4.68 -5.99 -17.33
C GLN A 301 -5.79 -6.06 -16.27
N MET A 302 -5.68 -5.27 -15.19
CA MET A 302 -6.74 -5.17 -14.17
C MET A 302 -8.05 -4.64 -14.73
N SER A 303 -8.03 -3.77 -15.76
CA SER A 303 -9.27 -3.35 -16.44
C SER A 303 -9.94 -4.51 -17.18
N VAL A 304 -9.16 -5.41 -17.79
CA VAL A 304 -9.70 -6.61 -18.45
C VAL A 304 -10.32 -7.55 -17.41
N LEU A 305 -9.67 -7.72 -16.25
CA LEU A 305 -10.22 -8.48 -15.13
C LEU A 305 -11.53 -7.87 -14.62
N HIS A 306 -11.56 -6.55 -14.46
CA HIS A 306 -12.78 -5.84 -14.06
C HIS A 306 -13.92 -6.04 -15.07
N ASP A 307 -13.65 -5.90 -16.36
CA ASP A 307 -14.67 -6.06 -17.40
C ASP A 307 -15.23 -7.50 -17.44
N ALA A 308 -14.39 -8.50 -17.16
CA ALA A 308 -14.80 -9.90 -17.06
C ALA A 308 -15.61 -10.20 -15.78
N SER A 309 -15.33 -9.53 -14.66
CA SER A 309 -16.03 -9.72 -13.38
C SER A 309 -16.18 -8.41 -12.60
N PRO A 310 -17.13 -7.52 -12.95
CA PRO A 310 -17.18 -6.14 -12.40
C PRO A 310 -17.44 -6.03 -10.88
N THR A 311 -17.83 -7.14 -10.26
CA THR A 311 -18.11 -7.24 -8.82
C THR A 311 -16.91 -7.67 -7.99
N VAL A 312 -15.83 -8.12 -8.64
CA VAL A 312 -14.58 -8.49 -7.97
C VAL A 312 -13.88 -7.24 -7.44
N SER A 313 -13.36 -7.34 -6.22
CA SER A 313 -12.46 -6.34 -5.66
C SER A 313 -11.09 -6.49 -6.31
N LEU A 314 -10.51 -5.39 -6.78
CA LEU A 314 -9.13 -5.38 -7.27
C LEU A 314 -8.32 -4.48 -6.36
N VAL A 315 -7.18 -4.96 -5.88
CA VAL A 315 -6.21 -4.15 -5.13
C VAL A 315 -4.87 -4.22 -5.84
N MET A 316 -4.17 -3.09 -5.87
CA MET A 316 -2.76 -3.07 -6.24
C MET A 316 -2.02 -3.08 -4.91
N ASP A 317 -1.43 -4.20 -4.55
CA ASP A 317 -0.88 -4.43 -3.21
C ASP A 317 0.63 -4.60 -3.18
N GLU A 318 1.30 -4.66 -4.33
CA GLU A 318 2.74 -4.42 -4.36
C GLU A 318 3.19 -3.63 -5.59
N CYS A 319 4.04 -2.64 -5.32
CA CYS A 319 4.84 -2.01 -6.35
C CYS A 319 6.11 -1.41 -5.76
N SER A 320 7.24 -1.79 -6.32
CA SER A 320 8.52 -1.10 -6.14
C SER A 320 8.71 -0.11 -7.30
N PRO A 321 8.54 1.21 -7.13
CA PRO A 321 8.50 2.20 -8.22
C PRO A 321 9.74 2.28 -9.13
N ARG A 322 10.81 1.57 -8.81
CA ARG A 322 12.05 1.51 -9.61
C ARG A 322 12.32 0.13 -10.20
N VAL A 323 11.41 -0.81 -10.02
CA VAL A 323 11.54 -2.19 -10.48
C VAL A 323 10.26 -2.60 -11.18
N PRO A 324 10.14 -2.45 -12.52
CA PRO A 324 10.87 -1.48 -13.36
C PRO A 324 10.47 -0.03 -13.02
N TYR A 325 11.15 0.96 -13.62
CA TYR A 325 10.89 2.36 -13.29
C TYR A 325 9.45 2.79 -13.66
N TYR A 326 8.63 2.96 -12.64
CA TYR A 326 7.25 3.42 -12.72
C TYR A 326 6.97 4.38 -11.56
N PRO A 327 7.04 5.71 -11.78
CA PRO A 327 6.98 6.70 -10.70
C PRO A 327 5.75 6.53 -9.82
N THR A 328 5.90 6.73 -8.50
CA THR A 328 4.81 6.60 -7.53
C THR A 328 3.51 7.31 -7.93
N ALA A 329 3.59 8.53 -8.50
CA ALA A 329 2.41 9.25 -8.96
C ALA A 329 1.68 8.51 -10.10
N GLU A 330 2.44 7.92 -11.03
CA GLU A 330 1.93 7.14 -12.14
C GLU A 330 1.34 5.81 -11.64
N THR A 331 2.02 5.12 -10.71
CA THR A 331 1.50 3.93 -10.04
C THR A 331 0.14 4.21 -9.43
N VAL A 332 0.01 5.28 -8.65
CA VAL A 332 -1.26 5.65 -8.03
C VAL A 332 -2.35 5.95 -9.07
N ILE A 333 -2.05 6.80 -10.06
CA ILE A 333 -3.05 7.19 -11.07
C ILE A 333 -3.47 6.00 -11.92
N ALA A 334 -2.52 5.22 -12.44
CA ALA A 334 -2.78 4.06 -13.27
C ALA A 334 -3.51 2.94 -12.52
N SER A 335 -3.15 2.67 -11.26
CA SER A 335 -3.87 1.69 -10.44
C SER A 335 -5.34 2.09 -10.28
N LEU A 336 -5.61 3.35 -9.92
CA LEU A 336 -6.98 3.82 -9.79
C LEU A 336 -7.72 3.88 -11.14
N ARG A 337 -7.02 4.20 -12.24
CA ARG A 337 -7.59 4.15 -13.60
C ARG A 337 -7.89 2.73 -14.07
N ASN A 338 -7.20 1.74 -13.51
CA ASN A 338 -7.41 0.31 -13.76
C ASN A 338 -8.11 -0.40 -12.59
N TYR A 339 -9.10 0.28 -12.00
CA TYR A 339 -10.05 -0.27 -11.03
C TYR A 339 -9.50 -0.74 -9.67
N ALA A 340 -8.22 -0.47 -9.37
CA ALA A 340 -7.69 -0.73 -8.04
C ALA A 340 -8.48 0.07 -6.99
N GLN A 341 -8.80 -0.60 -5.89
CA GLN A 341 -9.48 -0.05 -4.74
C GLN A 341 -8.47 0.31 -3.64
N ALA A 342 -7.29 -0.30 -3.62
CA ALA A 342 -6.17 0.09 -2.78
C ALA A 342 -4.89 0.14 -3.61
N VAL A 343 -3.91 0.92 -3.15
CA VAL A 343 -2.57 1.03 -3.75
C VAL A 343 -1.54 0.96 -2.63
N ASP A 344 -0.69 -0.06 -2.65
CA ASP A 344 0.34 -0.28 -1.64
C ASP A 344 1.73 -0.35 -2.28
N LEU A 345 2.63 0.58 -1.94
CA LEU A 345 4.03 0.47 -2.36
C LEU A 345 4.74 -0.62 -1.56
N TRP A 346 5.96 -1.01 -1.99
CA TRP A 346 6.68 -2.04 -1.26
C TRP A 346 7.18 -1.59 0.12
N ASN A 347 8.43 -1.20 0.29
CA ASN A 347 8.92 -0.90 1.64
C ASN A 347 8.39 0.44 2.17
N LEU A 348 7.80 0.44 3.37
CA LEU A 348 7.46 1.68 4.06
C LEU A 348 8.72 2.41 4.55
N ALA A 349 9.71 1.68 5.07
CA ALA A 349 10.99 2.23 5.49
C ALA A 349 12.18 1.34 5.10
N LEU A 350 13.27 1.98 4.66
CA LEU A 350 14.58 1.35 4.42
C LEU A 350 15.70 2.27 4.93
N ASP A 351 16.87 1.71 5.14
CA ASP A 351 18.08 2.46 5.46
C ASP A 351 18.62 3.21 4.21
N PRO A 352 19.65 4.06 4.33
CA PRO A 352 20.26 4.75 3.18
C PRO A 352 20.92 3.81 2.14
N ALA A 353 21.21 2.56 2.50
CA ALA A 353 21.75 1.53 1.62
C ALA A 353 20.66 0.66 0.95
N GLY A 354 19.38 0.89 1.27
CA GLY A 354 18.24 0.16 0.71
C GLY A 354 17.93 -1.16 1.42
N GLY A 355 18.34 -1.33 2.67
CA GLY A 355 18.08 -2.52 3.49
C GLY A 355 17.64 -2.18 4.92
N PRO A 356 17.95 -3.03 5.91
CA PRO A 356 18.50 -4.39 5.76
C PRO A 356 17.57 -5.32 4.95
N LYS A 357 18.17 -6.33 4.32
CA LYS A 357 17.51 -7.38 3.54
C LYS A 357 18.34 -8.66 3.62
N GLN A 358 17.79 -9.77 3.15
CA GLN A 358 18.53 -11.04 3.16
C GLN A 358 19.81 -10.96 2.32
N PRO A 359 20.90 -11.68 2.70
CA PRO A 359 22.20 -11.62 2.04
C PRO A 359 22.25 -12.46 0.75
N VAL A 360 21.17 -12.43 -0.03
CA VAL A 360 21.01 -13.09 -1.33
C VAL A 360 20.58 -12.03 -2.36
N PRO A 361 20.81 -12.27 -3.66
CA PRO A 361 20.23 -11.45 -4.71
C PRO A 361 18.72 -11.29 -4.49
N GLY A 362 18.29 -10.04 -4.31
CA GLY A 362 16.91 -9.64 -4.05
C GLY A 362 16.66 -8.26 -4.66
N CYS A 363 15.79 -7.45 -4.07
CA CYS A 363 15.49 -6.15 -4.64
C CYS A 363 16.61 -5.11 -4.41
N ASP A 364 17.49 -4.91 -5.39
CA ASP A 364 18.61 -3.95 -5.32
C ASP A 364 18.23 -2.50 -5.61
N ASN A 365 17.13 -2.28 -6.34
CA ASN A 365 16.65 -0.95 -6.71
C ASN A 365 15.40 -0.54 -5.94
N CYS A 366 14.98 -1.32 -4.94
CA CYS A 366 13.83 -0.99 -4.11
C CYS A 366 14.02 0.35 -3.41
N GLN A 367 12.93 1.11 -3.34
CA GLN A 367 12.88 2.36 -2.59
C GLN A 367 11.86 2.25 -1.48
N ALA A 368 12.01 3.11 -0.49
CA ALA A 368 11.06 3.24 0.59
C ALA A 368 10.36 4.59 0.57
N VAL A 369 9.18 4.61 1.17
CA VAL A 369 8.45 5.85 1.48
C VAL A 369 9.28 6.75 2.42
N VAL A 370 10.00 6.17 3.37
CA VAL A 370 10.88 6.90 4.29
C VAL A 370 12.25 6.23 4.36
N THR A 371 13.33 7.02 4.33
CA THR A 371 14.66 6.53 4.67
C THR A 371 14.94 6.77 6.15
N ILE A 372 15.45 5.78 6.88
CA ILE A 372 15.85 5.93 8.28
C ILE A 372 17.34 5.59 8.40
N ASP A 373 18.14 6.58 8.79
CA ASP A 373 19.59 6.39 9.01
C ASP A 373 19.81 5.94 10.46
N GLU A 374 20.29 4.71 10.67
CA GLU A 374 20.47 4.11 12.00
C GLU A 374 21.58 4.82 12.79
N ARG A 375 22.63 5.30 12.11
CA ARG A 375 23.75 6.01 12.75
C ARG A 375 23.31 7.33 13.38
N THR A 376 22.36 8.02 12.77
CA THR A 376 21.87 9.33 13.21
C THR A 376 20.49 9.25 13.86
N HIS A 377 19.82 8.10 13.78
CA HIS A 377 18.43 7.85 14.18
C HIS A 377 17.47 8.88 13.58
N ARG A 378 17.62 9.21 12.29
CA ARG A 378 16.83 10.25 11.60
C ARG A 378 16.04 9.66 10.44
N ALA A 379 14.75 9.97 10.43
CA ALA A 379 13.88 9.76 9.28
C ALA A 379 14.02 10.89 8.25
N ARG A 380 14.02 10.53 6.97
CA ARG A 380 13.98 11.42 5.81
C ARG A 380 12.86 10.96 4.88
N LEU A 381 11.89 11.84 4.67
CA LEU A 381 10.77 11.61 3.75
C LEU A 381 11.29 11.62 2.29
N THR A 382 10.99 10.59 1.52
CA THR A 382 11.48 10.43 0.14
C THR A 382 10.55 11.08 -0.87
N LEU A 383 10.90 11.05 -2.16
CA LEU A 383 9.98 11.48 -3.22
C LEU A 383 8.69 10.64 -3.21
N ASP A 384 8.78 9.34 -2.90
CA ASP A 384 7.64 8.45 -2.86
C ASP A 384 6.65 8.84 -1.75
N TYR A 385 7.13 9.30 -0.58
CA TYR A 385 6.25 9.91 0.44
C TYR A 385 5.44 11.08 -0.11
N TYR A 386 6.10 12.04 -0.77
CA TYR A 386 5.40 13.22 -1.26
C TYR A 386 4.52 12.96 -2.48
N GLN A 387 4.83 11.93 -3.28
CA GLN A 387 4.02 11.53 -4.43
C GLN A 387 2.81 10.68 -3.99
N LEU A 388 3.01 9.72 -3.09
CA LEU A 388 1.92 8.95 -2.47
C LEU A 388 0.96 9.89 -1.72
N GLY A 389 1.52 10.87 -1.00
CA GLY A 389 0.77 11.90 -0.31
C GLY A 389 -0.10 12.80 -1.19
N GLN A 390 0.17 12.89 -2.49
CA GLN A 390 -0.72 13.60 -3.44
C GLN A 390 -2.05 12.88 -3.63
N ALA A 391 -2.13 11.60 -3.29
CA ALA A 391 -3.41 10.90 -3.20
C ALA A 391 -3.83 10.65 -1.76
N SER A 392 -2.99 10.01 -0.95
CA SER A 392 -3.38 9.49 0.37
C SER A 392 -3.88 10.57 1.33
N LYS A 393 -3.35 11.80 1.24
CA LYS A 393 -3.77 12.92 2.08
C LYS A 393 -5.15 13.48 1.71
N PHE A 394 -5.53 13.37 0.45
CA PHE A 394 -6.68 14.08 -0.13
C PHE A 394 -7.83 13.14 -0.51
N VAL A 395 -7.53 11.88 -0.80
CA VAL A 395 -8.51 10.86 -1.15
C VAL A 395 -8.87 10.07 0.10
N GLN A 396 -10.05 10.35 0.65
CA GLN A 396 -10.53 9.71 1.87
C GLN A 396 -10.94 8.26 1.60
N ARG A 397 -10.77 7.38 2.60
CA ARG A 397 -11.35 6.05 2.57
C ARG A 397 -12.86 6.14 2.31
N GLY A 398 -13.34 5.36 1.33
CA GLY A 398 -14.72 5.40 0.87
C GLY A 398 -14.98 6.36 -0.29
N ALA A 399 -13.99 7.12 -0.74
CA ALA A 399 -14.08 7.92 -1.95
C ALA A 399 -14.47 7.04 -3.15
N ILE A 400 -15.23 7.62 -4.08
CA ILE A 400 -15.63 6.97 -5.32
C ILE A 400 -14.86 7.60 -6.47
N ARG A 401 -14.17 6.80 -7.28
CA ARG A 401 -13.57 7.32 -8.51
C ARG A 401 -14.69 7.83 -9.43
N ILE A 402 -14.50 9.02 -9.97
CA ILE A 402 -15.42 9.66 -10.92
C ILE A 402 -14.73 9.87 -12.27
N TYR A 403 -15.51 10.16 -13.29
CA TYR A 403 -14.96 10.35 -14.63
C TYR A 403 -14.05 11.58 -14.71
N SER A 404 -12.93 11.40 -15.40
CA SER A 404 -12.01 12.43 -15.86
C SER A 404 -11.36 11.98 -17.17
N ASP A 405 -11.23 12.90 -18.13
CA ASP A 405 -10.62 12.59 -19.44
C ASP A 405 -9.23 11.97 -19.26
N ARG A 406 -8.95 10.92 -20.04
CA ARG A 406 -7.63 10.29 -20.11
C ARG A 406 -6.88 10.76 -21.35
N TRP A 407 -5.65 11.20 -21.18
CA TRP A 407 -4.82 11.82 -22.22
C TRP A 407 -3.55 11.04 -22.55
N VAL A 408 -3.33 9.96 -21.80
CA VAL A 408 -2.24 9.01 -21.95
C VAL A 408 -2.84 7.62 -22.11
N SER A 409 -2.08 6.69 -22.67
CA SER A 409 -2.46 5.28 -22.77
C SER A 409 -1.47 4.43 -22.00
N ASP A 410 -1.97 3.42 -21.28
CA ASP A 410 -1.13 2.35 -20.73
C ASP A 410 -0.54 1.53 -21.89
N PHE A 411 0.66 1.02 -21.74
CA PHE A 411 1.22 0.00 -22.63
C PHE A 411 1.98 -1.07 -21.85
N PRO A 412 1.81 -2.36 -22.17
CA PRO A 412 2.91 -3.30 -22.07
C PRO A 412 3.73 -3.25 -23.37
N ALA A 413 5.05 -3.23 -23.24
CA ALA A 413 5.92 -3.89 -24.19
C ALA A 413 6.82 -4.84 -23.39
N SER A 414 7.11 -6.04 -23.89
CA SER A 414 8.01 -6.99 -23.21
C SER A 414 9.27 -6.27 -22.68
N GLY A 415 9.42 -6.19 -21.35
CA GLY A 415 10.54 -5.49 -20.71
C GLY A 415 10.31 -4.01 -20.34
N SER A 416 9.12 -3.43 -20.56
CA SER A 416 8.76 -2.08 -20.12
C SER A 416 7.25 -1.93 -19.89
N ILE A 417 6.87 -1.57 -18.66
CA ILE A 417 5.52 -1.11 -18.30
C ILE A 417 5.54 0.41 -18.20
N GLY A 418 4.46 1.06 -18.63
CA GLY A 418 4.42 2.51 -18.59
C GLY A 418 3.11 3.09 -19.11
N VAL A 419 3.08 4.42 -19.11
CA VAL A 419 2.07 5.20 -19.82
C VAL A 419 2.77 6.11 -20.83
N THR A 420 2.09 6.45 -21.92
CA THR A 420 2.62 7.40 -22.92
C THR A 420 2.92 8.76 -22.29
N GLU A 421 3.90 9.47 -22.84
CA GLU A 421 4.27 10.81 -22.38
C GLU A 421 3.09 11.80 -22.44
N GLY A 422 2.91 12.59 -21.39
CA GLY A 422 1.87 13.61 -21.28
C GLY A 422 1.45 13.92 -19.84
N LEU A 423 0.17 14.22 -19.69
CA LEU A 423 -0.46 14.52 -18.40
C LEU A 423 -1.46 13.42 -18.10
N ASP A 424 -1.15 12.56 -17.12
CA ASP A 424 -2.14 11.66 -16.54
C ASP A 424 -2.85 12.34 -15.36
N ASN A 425 -4.02 11.82 -15.01
CA ASN A 425 -4.83 12.33 -13.92
C ASN A 425 -5.81 11.29 -13.40
N VAL A 426 -6.37 11.48 -12.22
CA VAL A 426 -7.53 10.71 -11.76
C VAL A 426 -8.39 11.59 -10.87
N ALA A 427 -9.72 11.47 -11.02
CA ALA A 427 -10.69 12.21 -10.24
C ALA A 427 -11.47 11.30 -9.29
N VAL A 428 -11.75 11.79 -8.09
CA VAL A 428 -12.57 11.10 -7.10
C VAL A 428 -13.56 12.09 -6.45
N ARG A 429 -14.62 11.54 -5.86
CA ARG A 429 -15.50 12.23 -4.93
C ARG A 429 -15.37 11.58 -3.56
N ASN A 430 -14.92 12.34 -2.57
CA ASN A 430 -14.83 11.91 -1.19
C ASN A 430 -16.22 11.76 -0.54
N PRO A 431 -16.31 10.99 0.57
CA PRO A 431 -17.56 10.85 1.33
C PRO A 431 -18.15 12.16 1.85
N ASP A 432 -17.31 13.14 2.18
CA ASP A 432 -17.72 14.48 2.62
C ASP A 432 -18.23 15.39 1.47
N GLY A 433 -18.22 14.88 0.23
CA GLY A 433 -18.67 15.58 -0.96
C GLY A 433 -17.58 16.36 -1.70
N THR A 434 -16.38 16.50 -1.15
CA THR A 434 -15.26 17.16 -1.82
C THR A 434 -14.86 16.37 -3.08
N ARG A 435 -14.49 17.09 -4.14
CA ARG A 435 -13.96 16.51 -5.37
C ARG A 435 -12.46 16.73 -5.37
N VAL A 436 -11.73 15.70 -5.76
CA VAL A 436 -10.28 15.71 -5.83
C VAL A 436 -9.86 15.27 -7.23
N LEU A 437 -8.97 16.03 -7.85
CA LEU A 437 -8.26 15.63 -9.07
C LEU A 437 -6.77 15.60 -8.76
N VAL A 438 -6.14 14.43 -8.90
CA VAL A 438 -4.69 14.30 -8.90
C VAL A 438 -4.23 14.32 -10.35
N ALA A 439 -3.24 15.14 -10.70
CA ALA A 439 -2.68 15.22 -12.04
C ALA A 439 -1.15 15.15 -12.00
N TYR A 440 -0.56 14.32 -12.84
CA TYR A 440 0.89 14.11 -12.94
C TYR A 440 1.34 14.38 -14.38
N ASN A 441 2.34 15.25 -14.51
CA ASN A 441 2.97 15.52 -15.80
C ASN A 441 4.23 14.66 -15.92
N ASN A 442 4.16 13.55 -16.64
CA ASN A 442 5.31 12.67 -16.84
C ASN A 442 6.22 13.12 -18.01
N SER A 443 5.85 14.20 -18.71
CA SER A 443 6.62 14.75 -19.83
C SER A 443 7.79 15.63 -19.40
N ALA A 444 8.77 15.78 -20.29
CA ALA A 444 9.92 16.65 -20.09
C ALA A 444 9.59 18.16 -20.23
N ALA A 445 8.38 18.49 -20.70
CA ALA A 445 7.93 19.86 -20.94
C ALA A 445 6.77 20.25 -19.99
N PRO A 446 6.62 21.54 -19.65
CA PRO A 446 5.46 21.98 -18.89
C PRO A 446 4.16 21.80 -19.69
N VAL A 447 3.13 21.18 -19.09
CA VAL A 447 1.82 21.00 -19.73
C VAL A 447 0.84 22.07 -19.25
N ARG A 448 0.23 22.80 -20.19
CA ARG A 448 -0.85 23.76 -19.92
C ARG A 448 -2.20 23.10 -20.23
N PHE A 449 -3.12 23.15 -19.29
CA PHE A 449 -4.43 22.53 -19.41
C PHE A 449 -5.52 23.34 -18.68
N GLN A 450 -6.77 22.96 -18.92
CA GLN A 450 -7.93 23.37 -18.13
C GLN A 450 -8.56 22.16 -17.47
N VAL A 451 -9.07 22.31 -16.25
CA VAL A 451 -10.01 21.38 -15.64
C VAL A 451 -11.40 21.99 -15.77
N ALA A 452 -12.33 21.25 -16.35
CA ALA A 452 -13.73 21.64 -16.48
C ALA A 452 -14.60 20.78 -15.57
N TRP A 453 -15.47 21.43 -14.82
CA TRP A 453 -16.48 20.78 -13.99
C TRP A 453 -17.80 21.53 -14.17
N HIS A 454 -18.83 20.81 -14.61
CA HIS A 454 -20.05 21.40 -15.16
C HIS A 454 -19.75 22.38 -16.32
N ARG A 455 -20.25 23.62 -16.24
CA ARG A 455 -20.09 24.66 -17.28
C ARG A 455 -18.98 25.67 -16.95
N ARG A 456 -18.11 25.36 -15.99
CA ARG A 456 -17.03 26.24 -15.54
C ARG A 456 -15.71 25.47 -15.53
N GLY A 457 -14.60 26.19 -15.53
CA GLY A 457 -13.29 25.56 -15.40
C GLY A 457 -12.22 26.53 -14.92
N PHE A 458 -11.06 25.98 -14.60
CA PHE A 458 -9.84 26.74 -14.26
C PHE A 458 -8.68 26.25 -15.11
N ALA A 459 -7.72 27.13 -15.42
CA ALA A 459 -6.52 26.76 -16.15
C ALA A 459 -5.34 26.57 -15.21
N TYR A 460 -4.46 25.64 -15.53
CA TYR A 460 -3.24 25.38 -14.78
C TYR A 460 -2.08 25.06 -15.74
N ARG A 461 -0.84 25.30 -15.28
CA ARG A 461 0.38 24.90 -15.98
C ARG A 461 1.22 24.07 -15.00
N LEU A 462 1.37 22.78 -15.29
CA LEU A 462 2.12 21.86 -14.45
C LEU A 462 3.54 21.70 -15.00
N ALA A 463 4.53 21.80 -14.12
CA ALA A 463 5.94 21.62 -14.48
C ALA A 463 6.25 20.16 -14.89
N PRO A 464 7.36 19.89 -15.60
CA PRO A 464 7.83 18.54 -15.87
C PRO A 464 7.97 17.72 -14.58
N HIS A 465 7.58 16.46 -14.61
CA HIS A 465 7.68 15.50 -13.51
C HIS A 465 7.09 16.00 -12.18
N ALA A 466 6.12 16.90 -12.25
CA ALA A 466 5.42 17.43 -11.09
C ALA A 466 4.02 16.85 -10.98
N THR A 467 3.55 16.72 -9.75
CA THR A 467 2.21 16.26 -9.42
C THR A 467 1.46 17.38 -8.70
N ALA A 468 0.25 17.66 -9.14
CA ALA A 468 -0.64 18.61 -8.49
C ALA A 468 -1.96 17.96 -8.12
N THR A 469 -2.44 18.25 -6.91
CA THR A 469 -3.75 17.84 -6.45
C THR A 469 -4.65 19.06 -6.29
N PHE A 470 -5.86 18.96 -6.84
CA PHE A 470 -6.87 20.01 -6.87
C PHE A 470 -8.07 19.57 -6.05
N GLU A 471 -8.51 20.39 -5.09
CA GLU A 471 -9.67 20.10 -4.25
C GLU A 471 -10.73 21.20 -4.35
N TRP A 472 -12.00 20.83 -4.53
CA TRP A 472 -13.13 21.76 -4.58
C TRP A 472 -14.44 21.11 -4.10
N ASN A 473 -15.48 21.94 -3.91
CA ASN A 473 -16.82 21.52 -3.48
C ASN A 473 -17.88 21.76 -4.56
#